data_AF-A0A971F107-F1
#
_entry.id   AF-A0A971F107-F1
#
_cell.length_a   1.000
_cell.length_b   1.000
_cell.length_c   1.000
_cell.angle_alpha   90.00
_cell.angle_beta   90.00
_cell.angle_gamma   90.00
#
_symmetry.space_group_name_H-M   'P 1'
#
loop_
_entity.id
_entity.type
_entity.pdbx_description
1 polymer ?
#
loop_
_entity_poly.entity_id
_entity_poly.type
_entity_poly.pdbx_seq_one_letter_code
_entity_poly.pdbx_strand_id
1 'polypeptide(L)'
;MDAGCRVFYDVEALRSGAFNTKLYSVIDECRDVIVVLSQNSLDRCNDENDWVRLEIAHALKTGKNVIPVFLRGFEFPEELPEDIDSIQSCFTKHEKWYNG
;
A
#
# COMPACT_ATOMS: atom_id res chain seq x y z
N MET A 1 -22.29 6.84 -17.66
CA MET A 1 -21.66 7.74 -16.66
C MET A 1 -20.34 7.10 -16.32
N ASP A 2 -19.26 7.60 -16.90
CA ASP A 2 -17.92 7.10 -16.62
C ASP A 2 -17.59 7.46 -15.17
N ALA A 3 -17.55 6.46 -14.29
CA ALA A 3 -17.06 6.63 -12.93
C ALA A 3 -15.54 6.78 -13.03
N GLY A 4 -15.08 7.99 -13.37
CA GLY A 4 -13.67 8.32 -13.48
C GLY A 4 -13.01 8.30 -12.11
N CYS A 5 -12.45 7.16 -11.71
CA CYS A 5 -11.52 7.11 -10.59
C CYS A 5 -10.21 7.77 -11.01
N ARG A 6 -9.71 8.75 -10.24
CA ARG A 6 -8.33 9.21 -10.39
C ARG A 6 -7.41 8.11 -9.90
N VAL A 7 -6.82 7.37 -10.83
CA VAL A 7 -5.85 6.32 -10.55
C VAL A 7 -4.45 6.91 -10.63
N PHE A 8 -3.72 6.88 -9.52
CA PHE A 8 -2.29 7.14 -9.49
C PHE A 8 -1.56 5.79 -9.45
N TYR A 9 -0.66 5.56 -10.40
CA TYR A 9 0.09 4.33 -10.54
C TYR A 9 1.57 4.71 -10.59
N ASP A 10 2.30 4.46 -9.51
CA ASP A 10 3.73 4.70 -9.50
C ASP A 10 4.48 3.42 -9.86
N VAL A 11 5.10 3.45 -11.03
CA VAL A 11 6.17 2.53 -11.41
C VAL A 11 7.38 3.42 -11.68
N GLU A 12 8.24 3.53 -10.67
CA GLU A 12 9.61 4.02 -10.76
C GLU A 12 9.83 5.50 -11.14
N ALA A 13 8.78 6.28 -11.41
CA ALA A 13 8.92 7.66 -11.92
C ALA A 13 9.39 8.68 -10.85
N LEU A 14 9.36 8.31 -9.56
CA LEU A 14 9.58 9.22 -8.44
C LEU A 14 11.00 9.18 -7.85
N ARG A 15 11.89 8.35 -8.41
CA ARG A 15 13.24 8.11 -7.88
C ARG A 15 14.19 9.32 -7.90
N SER A 16 13.81 10.47 -8.48
CA SER A 16 14.63 11.68 -8.47
C SER A 16 14.37 12.58 -7.25
N GLY A 17 14.69 12.09 -6.05
CA GLY A 17 15.13 12.84 -4.86
C GLY A 17 14.26 13.95 -4.22
N ALA A 18 13.26 14.50 -4.90
CA ALA A 18 12.43 15.62 -4.44
C ALA A 18 10.93 15.25 -4.34
N PHE A 19 10.62 13.95 -4.33
CA PHE A 19 9.27 13.47 -4.57
C PHE A 19 8.49 13.06 -3.31
N ASN A 20 9.14 12.83 -2.16
CA ASN A 20 8.47 12.32 -0.95
C ASN A 20 7.28 13.18 -0.50
N THR A 21 7.39 14.52 -0.54
CA THR A 21 6.30 15.41 -0.11
C THR A 21 5.11 15.41 -1.06
N LYS A 22 5.35 15.30 -2.38
CA LYS A 22 4.26 15.23 -3.36
C LYS A 22 3.52 13.90 -3.30
N LEU A 23 4.22 12.83 -2.93
CA LEU A 23 3.61 11.51 -2.85
C LEU A 23 2.69 11.37 -1.64
N TYR A 24 3.09 11.89 -0.47
CA TYR A 24 2.20 11.96 0.69
C TYR A 24 0.98 12.82 0.43
N SER A 25 1.12 13.97 -0.26
CA SER A 25 -0.07 14.77 -0.62
C SER A 25 -1.02 14.01 -1.56
N VAL A 26 -0.49 13.18 -2.46
CA VAL A 26 -1.34 12.31 -3.30
C VAL A 26 -2.06 11.27 -2.46
N ILE A 27 -1.37 10.61 -1.53
CA ILE A 27 -2.00 9.66 -0.59
C ILE A 27 -3.09 10.36 0.23
N ASP A 28 -2.81 11.57 0.72
CA ASP A 28 -3.75 12.39 1.49
C ASP A 28 -5.01 12.76 0.68
N GLU A 29 -4.89 12.97 -0.63
CA GLU A 29 -6.01 13.23 -1.52
C GLU A 29 -6.77 11.96 -1.96
N CYS A 30 -6.15 10.78 -1.85
CA CYS A 30 -6.77 9.50 -2.17
C CYS A 30 -7.76 9.05 -1.09
N ARG A 31 -8.85 8.42 -1.53
CA ARG A 31 -9.81 7.72 -0.65
C ARG A 31 -9.35 6.30 -0.36
N ASP A 32 -8.94 5.61 -1.41
CA ASP A 32 -8.54 4.20 -1.42
C ASP A 32 -7.08 4.13 -1.87
N VAL A 33 -6.27 3.29 -1.22
CA VAL A 33 -4.86 3.05 -1.55
C VAL A 33 -4.69 1.57 -1.86
N ILE A 34 -4.36 1.25 -3.11
CA ILE A 34 -4.13 -0.13 -3.53
C ILE A 34 -2.64 -0.42 -3.40
N VAL A 35 -2.29 -1.45 -2.62
CA VAL A 35 -0.89 -1.87 -2.43
C VAL A 35 -0.70 -3.19 -3.16
N VAL A 36 0.07 -3.18 -4.24
CA VAL A 36 0.36 -4.39 -5.02
C VAL A 36 1.58 -5.09 -4.44
N LEU A 37 1.38 -6.29 -3.92
CA LEU A 37 2.37 -7.05 -3.18
C LEU A 37 2.87 -8.23 -4.01
N SER A 38 4.06 -8.06 -4.61
CA SER A 38 4.79 -9.12 -5.30
C SER A 38 5.72 -9.87 -4.36
N GLN A 39 6.23 -11.03 -4.78
CA GLN A 39 7.29 -11.74 -4.07
C GLN A 39 8.38 -10.76 -3.59
N ASN A 40 8.74 -10.86 -2.31
CA ASN A 40 9.78 -10.07 -1.63
C ASN A 40 9.54 -8.54 -1.60
N SER A 41 8.32 -8.06 -1.89
CA SER A 41 8.02 -6.61 -1.94
C SER A 41 8.13 -5.91 -0.59
N LEU A 42 7.97 -6.64 0.52
CA LEU A 42 8.05 -6.11 1.88
C LEU A 42 9.41 -6.37 2.57
N ASP A 43 10.32 -7.13 1.96
CA ASP A 43 11.57 -7.54 2.60
C ASP A 43 12.46 -6.35 2.99
N ARG A 44 12.36 -5.24 2.25
CA ARG A 44 13.13 -4.01 2.51
C ARG A 44 12.47 -3.11 3.56
N CYS A 45 11.23 -3.38 3.98
CA CYS A 45 10.51 -2.53 4.93
C CYS A 45 11.15 -2.51 6.33
N ASN A 46 12.07 -3.42 6.64
CA ASN A 46 12.87 -3.30 7.86
C ASN A 46 13.75 -2.03 7.89
N ASP A 47 14.08 -1.44 6.73
CA ASP A 47 14.67 -0.10 6.64
C ASP A 47 13.60 0.97 6.87
N GLU A 48 13.76 1.79 7.91
CA GLU A 48 12.87 2.92 8.23
C GLU A 48 12.79 3.97 7.12
N ASN A 49 13.76 3.97 6.20
CA ASN A 49 13.79 4.87 5.05
C ASN A 49 13.28 4.20 3.76
N ASP A 50 12.84 2.94 3.80
CA ASP A 50 12.26 2.29 2.63
C ASP A 50 10.93 2.95 2.26
N TRP A 51 10.81 3.35 1.00
CA TRP A 51 9.68 4.16 0.55
C TRP A 51 8.37 3.38 0.57
N VAL A 52 8.41 2.07 0.32
CA VAL A 52 7.21 1.23 0.37
C VAL A 52 6.67 1.20 1.80
N ARG A 53 7.55 1.03 2.80
CA ARG A 53 7.14 1.14 4.21
C ARG A 53 6.54 2.51 4.51
N LEU A 54 7.23 3.57 4.13
CA LEU A 54 6.81 4.94 4.44
C LEU A 54 5.43 5.27 3.83
N GLU A 55 5.16 4.85 2.60
CA GLU A 55 3.86 5.04 1.94
C GLU A 55 2.75 4.25 2.63
N ILE A 56 2.99 2.97 2.94
CA ILE A 56 2.02 2.11 3.62
C ILE A 56 1.73 2.67 5.01
N ALA A 57 2.76 3.00 5.78
CA ALA A 57 2.64 3.56 7.13
C ALA A 57 1.85 4.88 7.11
N HIS A 58 2.12 5.76 6.13
CA HIS A 58 1.38 7.03 6.00
C HIS A 58 -0.09 6.80 5.65
N ALA A 59 -0.38 5.88 4.72
CA ALA A 59 -1.76 5.55 4.36
C ALA A 59 -2.55 4.95 5.53
N LEU A 60 -1.93 4.04 6.29
CA LEU A 60 -2.53 3.44 7.49
C LEU A 60 -2.75 4.49 8.58
N LYS A 61 -1.73 5.30 8.87
CA LYS A 61 -1.77 6.38 9.88
C LYS A 61 -2.85 7.42 9.58
N THR A 62 -3.07 7.73 8.31
CA THR A 62 -4.09 8.71 7.87
C THR A 62 -5.48 8.09 7.68
N GLY A 63 -5.66 6.80 8.03
CA GLY A 63 -6.94 6.12 8.01
C GLY A 63 -7.47 5.89 6.59
N LYS A 64 -6.59 5.76 5.60
CA LYS A 64 -6.99 5.42 4.23
C LYS A 64 -7.55 4.01 4.17
N ASN A 65 -8.44 3.76 3.21
CA ASN A 65 -8.86 2.40 2.91
C ASN A 65 -7.74 1.71 2.11
N VAL A 66 -6.83 1.05 2.83
CA VAL A 66 -5.71 0.31 2.26
C VAL A 66 -6.21 -1.07 1.78
N ILE A 67 -6.01 -1.35 0.50
CA ILE A 67 -6.46 -2.58 -0.17
C ILE A 67 -5.21 -3.32 -0.67
N PRO A 68 -4.72 -4.35 0.05
CA PRO A 68 -3.63 -5.16 -0.43
C PRO A 68 -4.08 -6.07 -1.59
N VAL A 69 -3.26 -6.16 -2.63
CA VAL A 69 -3.44 -7.07 -3.77
C VAL A 69 -2.21 -7.95 -3.88
N PHE A 70 -2.38 -9.23 -3.55
CA PHE A 70 -1.29 -10.20 -3.55
C PHE A 70 -1.11 -10.81 -4.93
N LEU A 71 0.12 -10.72 -5.46
CA LEU A 71 0.50 -11.42 -6.68
C LEU A 71 0.95 -12.84 -6.34
N ARG A 72 1.02 -13.70 -7.37
CA ARG A 72 1.47 -15.08 -7.21
C ARG A 72 2.86 -15.14 -6.57
N GLY A 73 3.01 -15.95 -5.54
CA GLY A 73 4.28 -16.14 -4.84
C GLY A 73 4.59 -15.06 -3.80
N PHE A 74 3.63 -14.19 -3.48
CA PHE A 74 3.74 -13.33 -2.31
C PHE A 74 3.62 -14.16 -1.02
N GLU A 75 4.53 -13.91 -0.09
CA GLU A 75 4.50 -14.37 1.28
C GLU A 75 4.84 -13.17 2.16
N PHE A 76 4.20 -13.06 3.33
CA PHE A 76 4.59 -12.05 4.31
C PHE A 76 5.96 -12.42 4.90
N PRO A 77 6.85 -11.43 5.14
CA PRO A 77 8.08 -11.70 5.89
C PRO A 77 7.74 -12.09 7.34
N GLU A 78 8.64 -12.82 7.99
CA GLU A 78 8.44 -13.28 9.38
C GLU A 78 8.22 -12.11 10.35
N GLU A 79 8.91 -11.00 10.10
CA GLU A 79 8.79 -9.78 10.88
C GLU A 79 8.38 -8.62 9.96
N LEU A 80 7.30 -7.94 10.35
CA LEU A 80 6.91 -6.65 9.78
C LEU A 80 7.03 -5.57 10.85
N PRO A 81 7.50 -4.37 10.49
CA PRO A 81 7.44 -3.22 11.37
C PRO A 81 6.02 -2.92 11.85
N GLU A 82 5.89 -2.53 13.13
CA GLU A 82 4.61 -2.25 13.80
C GLU A 82 3.77 -1.18 13.07
N ASP A 83 4.40 -0.23 12.39
CA ASP A 83 3.71 0.83 11.66
C ASP A 83 3.03 0.37 10.36
N ILE A 84 3.36 -0.83 9.87
CA ILE A 84 2.76 -1.41 8.67
C ILE A 84 2.17 -2.80 8.88
N ASP A 85 2.32 -3.42 10.06
CA ASP A 85 1.87 -4.79 10.34
C ASP A 85 0.36 -4.99 10.10
N SER A 86 -0.43 -3.95 10.35
CA SER A 86 -1.88 -3.93 10.21
C SER A 86 -2.37 -4.08 8.77
N ILE A 87 -1.48 -3.98 7.77
CA ILE A 87 -1.79 -4.36 6.38
C ILE A 87 -2.23 -5.83 6.28
N GLN A 88 -1.76 -6.68 7.20
CA GLN A 88 -2.21 -8.07 7.38
C GLN A 88 -3.64 -8.20 7.91
N SER A 89 -4.28 -7.13 8.36
CA SER A 89 -5.68 -7.16 8.83
C SER A 89 -6.62 -6.39 7.90
N CYS A 90 -6.09 -5.82 6.82
CA CYS A 90 -6.88 -5.15 5.78
C CYS A 90 -7.67 -6.12 4.88
N PHE A 91 -7.71 -7.42 5.22
CA PHE A 91 -8.53 -8.46 4.59
C PHE A 91 -10.04 -8.18 4.77
N THR A 92 -10.55 -7.22 4.00
CA THR A 92 -11.92 -7.13 3.46
C THR A 92 -13.13 -7.17 4.43
N LYS A 93 -13.91 -6.08 4.42
CA LYS A 93 -15.40 -6.08 4.55
C LYS A 93 -16.13 -6.88 3.44
N HIS A 94 -15.42 -7.63 2.60
CA HIS A 94 -15.89 -8.25 1.36
C HIS A 94 -15.72 -9.78 1.30
N GLU A 95 -15.37 -10.47 2.39
CA GLU A 95 -15.34 -11.95 2.44
C GLU A 95 -16.72 -12.62 2.31
N LYS A 96 -17.81 -11.86 2.12
CA LYS A 96 -19.16 -12.44 1.94
C LYS A 96 -19.47 -13.01 0.56
N TRP A 97 -18.56 -12.95 -0.42
CA TRP A 97 -18.90 -13.33 -1.82
C TRP A 97 -18.35 -14.67 -2.32
N TYR A 98 -17.51 -15.38 -1.56
CA TYR A 98 -16.97 -16.69 -1.99
C TYR A 98 -17.57 -17.92 -1.29
N ASN A 99 -18.59 -17.73 -0.45
CA ASN A 99 -19.33 -18.82 0.21
C ASN A 99 -20.84 -18.75 -0.06
N GLY A 100 -21.22 -18.57 -1.33
CA GLY A 100 -22.61 -18.62 -1.81
C GLY A 100 -22.75 -19.54 -3.00
#